data_AF-K2A3T6-F1
#
_entry.id   AF-K2A3T6-F1
#
_cell.length_a   1.000
_cell.length_b   1.000
_cell.length_c   1.000
_cell.angle_alpha   90.00
_cell.angle_beta   90.00
_cell.angle_gamma   90.00
#
_symmetry.space_group_name_H-M   'P 1'
#
loop_
_entity.id
_entity.type
_entity.pdbx_description
1 polymer ?
#
loop_
_entity_poly.entity_id
_entity_poly.type
_entity_poly.pdbx_seq_one_letter_code
_entity_poly.pdbx_strand_id
1 'polypeptide(L)'
;MKKILGFVTILFIVWLLLPISQVNAKPENKHDQLTLPAHDEETEVVYLGKSHDPDSQKVVEGYAFIYRARDSKPAKSPRIPNCYGYLASGAKWKTVENWLVNTDNTRGLDSSFVLDNLSNNMTKWEDASDGIIGNSLGVNILGSGSETADTLVADTTAPDGTNEVYFGDIAESGVIAVNTIWGIFSGPT
;
A
#
# COMPACT_ATOMS: atom_id res chain seq x y z
N MET A 1 -37.74 81.24 16.64
CA MET A 1 -36.59 80.71 17.39
C MET A 1 -36.61 79.19 17.30
N LYS A 2 -35.52 78.59 16.77
CA LYS A 2 -34.91 77.27 17.10
C LYS A 2 -35.87 76.19 17.67
N LYS A 3 -35.99 74.97 17.14
CA LYS A 3 -34.91 74.02 16.76
C LYS A 3 -35.44 72.93 15.81
N ILE A 4 -34.59 72.59 14.84
CA ILE A 4 -34.62 71.38 14.02
C ILE A 4 -33.97 70.23 14.82
N LEU A 5 -34.30 68.99 14.44
CA LEU A 5 -33.44 67.80 14.38
C LEU A 5 -33.75 66.68 15.38
N GLY A 6 -33.88 65.46 14.84
CA GLY A 6 -33.80 64.24 15.65
C GLY A 6 -34.36 62.94 15.07
N PHE A 7 -34.34 62.72 13.75
CA PHE A 7 -34.50 61.37 13.17
C PHE A 7 -33.10 60.79 12.96
N VAL A 8 -32.66 59.87 13.81
CA VAL A 8 -31.54 58.97 13.51
C VAL A 8 -31.93 57.58 13.99
N THR A 9 -32.43 56.80 13.04
CA THR A 9 -32.64 55.36 13.12
C THR A 9 -31.28 54.69 13.29
N ILE A 10 -30.97 54.18 14.49
CA ILE A 10 -29.81 53.31 14.70
C ILE A 10 -30.25 51.89 14.32
N LEU A 11 -30.04 51.53 13.05
CA LEU A 11 -30.16 50.16 12.56
C LEU A 11 -28.90 49.41 13.02
N PHE A 12 -29.03 48.63 14.09
CA PHE A 12 -27.97 47.72 14.55
C PHE A 12 -27.82 46.60 13.52
N ILE A 13 -26.89 46.76 12.57
CA ILE A 13 -26.45 45.68 11.69
C ILE A 13 -25.57 44.75 12.54
N VAL A 14 -26.19 43.73 13.12
CA VAL A 14 -25.49 42.59 13.70
C VAL A 14 -24.86 41.83 12.55
N TRP A 15 -23.56 42.02 12.34
CA TRP A 15 -22.77 41.21 11.43
C TRP A 15 -22.64 39.82 12.04
N LEU A 16 -23.49 38.89 11.60
CA LEU A 16 -23.34 37.47 11.89
C LEU A 16 -22.04 37.00 11.22
N LEU A 17 -20.95 36.97 11.99
CA LEU A 17 -19.77 36.17 11.67
C LEU A 17 -20.16 34.70 11.81
N LEU A 18 -20.73 34.13 10.75
CA LEU A 18 -20.80 32.68 10.63
C LEU A 18 -19.35 32.19 10.47
N PRO A 19 -18.85 31.27 11.31
CA PRO A 19 -17.62 30.58 11.00
C PRO A 19 -17.85 29.83 9.70
N ILE A 20 -17.23 30.29 8.62
CA ILE A 20 -17.11 29.51 7.39
C ILE A 20 -16.24 28.34 7.79
N SER A 21 -16.85 27.20 8.13
CA SER A 21 -16.14 25.93 8.15
C SER A 21 -15.60 25.73 6.75
N GLN A 22 -14.31 25.96 6.58
CA GLN A 22 -13.57 25.51 5.41
C GLN A 22 -13.66 23.98 5.46
N VAL A 23 -14.66 23.41 4.79
CA VAL A 23 -14.60 22.02 4.39
C VAL A 23 -13.52 21.99 3.32
N ASN A 24 -12.27 21.81 3.76
CA ASN A 24 -11.23 21.36 2.86
C ASN A 24 -11.72 20.00 2.37
N ALA A 25 -12.30 19.96 1.18
CA ALA A 25 -12.42 18.72 0.44
C ALA A 25 -11.01 18.18 0.34
N LYS A 26 -10.74 17.11 1.10
CA LYS A 26 -9.48 16.39 1.00
C LYS A 26 -9.31 16.04 -0.48
N PRO A 27 -8.16 16.37 -1.11
CA PRO A 27 -7.96 16.02 -2.50
C PRO A 27 -8.29 14.53 -2.67
N GLU A 28 -9.16 14.24 -3.62
CA GLU A 28 -9.37 12.88 -4.10
C GLU A 28 -7.99 12.40 -4.54
N ASN A 29 -7.45 11.40 -3.83
CA ASN A 29 -6.18 10.80 -4.19
C ASN A 29 -6.39 10.17 -5.57
N LYS A 30 -5.98 10.87 -6.62
CA LYS A 30 -5.97 10.34 -7.99
C LYS A 30 -4.80 9.38 -8.12
N HIS A 31 -4.81 8.29 -7.37
CA HIS A 31 -4.05 7.13 -7.78
C HIS A 31 -4.78 6.56 -8.99
N ASP A 32 -4.05 6.36 -10.07
CA ASP A 32 -4.59 5.56 -11.17
C ASP A 32 -4.95 4.18 -10.60
N GLN A 33 -6.18 3.77 -10.88
CA GLN A 33 -6.70 2.50 -10.37
C GLN A 33 -5.84 1.35 -10.92
N LEU A 34 -5.34 0.48 -10.04
CA LEU A 34 -4.52 -0.66 -10.46
C LEU A 34 -5.35 -1.58 -11.35
N THR A 35 -4.93 -1.71 -12.60
CA THR A 35 -5.50 -2.64 -13.57
C THR A 35 -4.52 -3.80 -13.75
N LEU A 36 -4.96 -5.00 -13.41
CA LEU A 36 -4.17 -6.21 -13.59
C LEU A 36 -4.18 -6.64 -15.07
N PRO A 37 -3.12 -7.32 -15.57
CA PRO A 37 -3.16 -7.97 -16.87
C PRO A 37 -4.33 -8.95 -16.97
N ALA A 38 -4.82 -9.20 -18.18
CA ALA A 38 -5.93 -10.12 -18.40
C ALA A 38 -5.62 -11.53 -17.84
N HIS A 39 -6.53 -12.04 -17.01
CA HIS A 39 -6.44 -13.35 -16.36
C HIS A 39 -7.85 -13.91 -16.09
N ASP A 40 -7.97 -15.20 -15.80
CA ASP A 40 -9.25 -15.82 -15.45
C ASP A 40 -9.67 -15.40 -14.03
N GLU A 41 -10.97 -15.17 -13.78
CA GLU A 41 -11.49 -14.62 -12.51
C GLU A 41 -11.09 -15.41 -11.24
N GLU A 42 -10.78 -16.70 -11.37
CA GLU A 42 -10.35 -17.57 -10.27
C GLU A 42 -8.83 -17.60 -10.05
N THR A 43 -8.06 -16.88 -10.88
CA THR A 43 -6.60 -16.85 -10.79
C THR A 43 -6.16 -16.09 -9.55
N GLU A 44 -5.39 -16.73 -8.68
CA GLU A 44 -4.76 -16.09 -7.51
C GLU A 44 -3.32 -15.64 -7.82
N VAL A 45 -2.71 -16.12 -8.90
CA VAL A 45 -1.34 -15.78 -9.30
C VAL A 45 -1.26 -15.54 -10.80
N VAL A 46 -0.92 -14.32 -11.19
CA VAL A 46 -0.78 -13.90 -12.60
C VAL A 46 0.69 -13.78 -12.96
N TYR A 47 1.10 -14.42 -14.05
CA TYR A 47 2.43 -14.23 -14.62
C TYR A 47 2.48 -12.92 -15.41
N LEU A 48 3.39 -12.02 -15.03
CA LEU A 48 3.55 -10.70 -15.64
C LEU A 48 4.53 -10.68 -16.81
N GLY A 49 5.28 -11.77 -17.01
CA GLY A 49 6.27 -11.89 -18.07
C GLY A 49 7.70 -11.80 -17.56
N LYS A 50 8.61 -11.54 -18.49
CA LYS A 50 10.04 -11.34 -18.22
C LYS A 50 10.41 -9.89 -18.45
N SER A 51 11.28 -9.37 -17.60
CA SER A 51 11.87 -8.05 -17.77
C SER A 51 13.34 -8.05 -17.39
N HIS A 52 14.02 -6.95 -17.66
CA HIS A 52 15.42 -6.75 -17.31
C HIS A 52 15.50 -5.94 -16.02
N ASP A 53 16.12 -6.51 -14.99
CA ASP A 53 16.37 -5.82 -13.74
C ASP A 53 17.48 -4.76 -13.93
N PRO A 54 17.20 -3.46 -13.74
CA PRO A 54 18.18 -2.40 -13.94
C PRO A 54 19.38 -2.51 -12.98
N ASP A 55 19.24 -3.13 -11.82
CA ASP A 55 20.32 -3.20 -10.84
C ASP A 55 21.23 -4.40 -11.08
N SER A 56 20.66 -5.60 -11.19
CA SER A 56 21.47 -6.81 -11.38
C SER A 56 21.85 -7.09 -12.83
N GLN A 57 21.25 -6.39 -13.80
CA GLN A 57 21.42 -6.60 -15.23
C GLN A 57 21.00 -8.02 -15.69
N LYS A 58 20.10 -8.66 -14.95
CA LYS A 58 19.60 -10.01 -15.23
C LYS A 58 18.17 -9.97 -15.74
N VAL A 59 17.82 -11.00 -16.48
CA VAL A 59 16.41 -11.26 -16.81
C VAL A 59 15.72 -11.81 -15.56
N VAL A 60 14.63 -11.18 -15.17
CA VAL A 60 13.77 -11.57 -14.06
C VAL A 60 12.37 -11.87 -14.57
N GLU A 61 11.62 -12.60 -13.75
CA GLU A 61 10.23 -12.99 -13.98
C GLU A 61 9.32 -12.25 -12.99
N GLY A 62 8.19 -11.76 -13.47
CA GLY A 62 7.22 -11.03 -12.66
C GLY A 62 5.99 -11.88 -12.34
N TYR A 63 5.53 -11.80 -11.09
CA TYR A 63 4.29 -12.44 -10.65
C TYR A 63 3.46 -11.45 -9.81
N ALA A 64 2.15 -11.41 -10.05
CA ALA A 64 1.19 -10.71 -9.20
C ALA A 64 0.34 -11.74 -8.43
N PHE A 65 0.37 -11.66 -7.10
CA PHE A 65 -0.45 -12.45 -6.18
C PHE A 65 -1.69 -11.65 -5.82
N ILE A 66 -2.86 -12.18 -6.14
CA ILE A 66 -4.16 -11.52 -6.00
C ILE A 66 -4.83 -12.02 -4.73
N TYR A 67 -5.13 -11.10 -3.81
CA TYR A 67 -5.83 -11.40 -2.57
C TYR A 67 -7.24 -10.84 -2.65
N ARG A 68 -8.23 -11.73 -2.58
CA ARG A 68 -9.66 -11.37 -2.62
C ARG A 68 -10.25 -11.34 -1.22
N ALA A 69 -11.20 -10.45 -1.01
CA ALA A 69 -12.06 -10.48 0.16
C ALA A 69 -12.79 -11.84 0.20
N ARG A 70 -12.58 -12.59 1.27
CA ARG A 70 -13.39 -13.79 1.54
C ARG A 70 -14.52 -13.37 2.45
N ASP A 71 -15.70 -13.95 2.24
CA ASP A 71 -16.77 -13.87 3.23
C ASP A 71 -16.21 -14.28 4.60
N SER A 72 -16.58 -13.52 5.64
CA SER A 72 -16.07 -13.53 7.02
C SER A 72 -16.22 -14.85 7.80
N LYS A 73 -16.44 -15.97 7.12
CA LYS A 73 -16.41 -17.29 7.72
C LYS A 73 -14.96 -17.57 8.15
N PRO A 74 -14.72 -17.89 9.43
CA PRO A 74 -13.39 -18.21 9.91
C PRO A 74 -12.79 -19.30 9.03
N ALA A 75 -11.52 -19.11 8.64
CA ALA A 75 -10.80 -20.10 7.85
C ALA A 75 -10.87 -21.44 8.58
N LYS A 76 -11.41 -22.47 7.91
CA LYS A 76 -11.41 -23.83 8.45
C LYS A 76 -9.97 -24.25 8.65
N SER A 77 -9.69 -24.93 9.77
CA SER A 77 -8.35 -25.48 10.00
C SER A 77 -7.91 -26.27 8.76
N PRO A 78 -6.73 -25.96 8.21
CA PRO A 78 -6.23 -26.60 7.01
C PRO A 78 -6.16 -28.12 7.24
N ARG A 79 -6.66 -28.90 6.27
CA ARG A 79 -6.53 -30.35 6.27
C ARG A 79 -5.10 -30.84 5.99
N ILE A 80 -4.23 -29.92 5.54
CA ILE A 80 -2.86 -30.18 5.12
C ILE A 80 -1.94 -29.49 6.13
N PRO A 81 -0.87 -30.15 6.62
CA PRO A 81 0.00 -29.57 7.65
C PRO A 81 0.72 -28.28 7.22
N ASN A 82 0.84 -28.01 5.92
CA ASN A 82 1.52 -26.83 5.39
C ASN A 82 0.52 -25.91 4.67
N CYS A 83 0.42 -24.66 5.10
CA CYS A 83 -0.42 -23.62 4.50
C CYS A 83 0.33 -22.74 3.51
N TYR A 84 1.58 -23.10 3.19
CA TYR A 84 2.47 -22.33 2.35
C TYR A 84 3.38 -23.27 1.55
N GLY A 85 3.94 -22.73 0.47
CA GLY A 85 5.01 -23.33 -0.31
C GLY A 85 6.00 -22.25 -0.73
N TYR A 86 7.18 -22.67 -1.18
CA TYR A 86 8.17 -21.74 -1.75
C TYR A 86 7.88 -21.49 -3.22
N LEU A 87 8.08 -20.25 -3.67
CA LEU A 87 7.93 -19.86 -5.08
C LEU A 87 8.87 -20.64 -6.00
N ALA A 88 10.11 -20.86 -5.54
CA ALA A 88 11.09 -21.71 -6.21
C ALA A 88 12.13 -22.23 -5.22
N SER A 89 12.88 -23.26 -5.64
CA SER A 89 14.01 -23.77 -4.86
C SER A 89 15.05 -22.68 -4.65
N GLY A 90 15.33 -22.34 -3.39
CA GLY A 90 16.30 -21.30 -3.04
C GLY A 90 15.82 -19.87 -3.27
N ALA A 91 14.54 -19.65 -3.59
CA ALA A 91 13.94 -18.33 -3.64
C ALA A 91 13.95 -17.71 -2.24
N LYS A 92 14.69 -16.62 -2.09
CA LYS A 92 14.78 -15.79 -0.88
C LYS A 92 15.38 -14.44 -1.24
N TRP A 93 15.13 -13.45 -0.40
CA TRP A 93 15.89 -12.21 -0.40
C TRP A 93 17.37 -12.51 -0.19
N LYS A 94 18.22 -12.01 -1.09
CA LYS A 94 19.68 -12.18 -1.04
C LYS A 94 20.39 -10.94 -0.51
N THR A 95 19.70 -9.82 -0.63
CA THR A 95 20.13 -8.48 -0.29
C THR A 95 19.03 -7.86 0.55
N VAL A 96 19.44 -7.09 1.56
CA VAL A 96 18.51 -6.25 2.31
C VAL A 96 18.21 -5.03 1.45
N GLU A 97 16.94 -4.75 1.22
CA GLU A 97 16.48 -3.70 0.32
C GLU A 97 15.42 -2.87 1.05
N ASN A 98 15.75 -1.60 1.31
CA ASN A 98 14.83 -0.67 1.96
C ASN A 98 13.53 -0.54 1.16
N TRP A 99 12.46 -0.18 1.87
CA TRP A 99 11.13 -0.05 1.30
C TRP A 99 10.58 1.36 1.46
N LEU A 100 9.70 1.73 0.54
CA LEU A 100 9.04 3.01 0.46
C LEU A 100 7.54 2.82 0.63
N VAL A 101 6.91 3.62 1.48
CA VAL A 101 5.45 3.66 1.60
C VAL A 101 4.89 5.01 1.18
N ASN A 102 3.93 5.01 0.25
CA ASN A 102 3.06 6.17 0.11
C ASN A 102 2.00 6.09 1.22
N THR A 103 1.98 7.13 2.06
CA THR A 103 1.10 7.18 3.24
C THR A 103 -0.23 7.85 2.96
N ASP A 104 -0.46 8.31 1.73
CA ASP A 104 -1.71 8.97 1.35
C ASP A 104 -2.87 7.98 1.47
N ASN A 105 -3.88 8.40 2.22
CA ASN A 105 -5.02 7.56 2.50
C ASN A 105 -6.29 8.40 2.62
N THR A 106 -7.42 7.89 2.20
CA THR A 106 -8.73 8.59 2.28
C THR A 106 -9.32 8.61 3.69
N ARG A 107 -8.66 7.96 4.66
CA ARG A 107 -9.14 7.79 6.04
C ARG A 107 -8.59 8.83 7.02
N GLY A 108 -7.65 9.67 6.59
CA GLY A 108 -7.07 10.71 7.44
C GLY A 108 -6.15 10.14 8.52
N LEU A 109 -5.57 8.96 8.29
CA LEU A 109 -4.52 8.41 9.12
C LEU A 109 -3.26 9.25 8.96
N ASP A 110 -2.57 9.52 10.07
CA ASP A 110 -1.29 10.22 10.07
C ASP A 110 -0.22 9.39 9.33
N SER A 111 0.66 10.07 8.58
CA SER A 111 1.72 9.40 7.81
C SER A 111 2.65 8.57 8.70
N SER A 112 3.05 9.13 9.85
CA SER A 112 3.84 8.42 10.85
C SER A 112 3.13 7.18 11.39
N PHE A 113 1.81 7.24 11.59
CA PHE A 113 1.04 6.07 12.01
C PHE A 113 1.10 4.96 10.96
N VAL A 114 0.95 5.29 9.67
CA VAL A 114 1.03 4.30 8.59
C VAL A 114 2.42 3.67 8.53
N LEU A 115 3.47 4.49 8.54
CA LEU A 115 4.86 4.04 8.51
C LEU A 115 5.21 3.18 9.73
N ASP A 116 4.87 3.61 10.95
CA ASP A 116 5.16 2.90 12.19
C ASP A 116 4.41 1.57 12.26
N ASN A 117 3.12 1.56 11.86
CA ASN A 117 2.34 0.34 11.83
C ASN A 117 2.89 -0.67 10.82
N LEU A 118 3.29 -0.21 9.63
CA LEU A 118 3.90 -1.08 8.62
C LEU A 118 5.26 -1.62 9.10
N SER A 119 6.10 -0.75 9.66
CA SER A 119 7.40 -1.13 10.26
C SER A 119 7.24 -2.19 11.35
N ASN A 120 6.29 -2.01 12.27
CA ASN A 120 5.97 -2.99 13.31
C ASN A 120 5.51 -4.34 12.74
N ASN A 121 4.80 -4.34 11.61
CA ASN A 121 4.42 -5.58 10.95
C ASN A 121 5.60 -6.27 10.26
N MET A 122 6.54 -5.51 9.70
CA MET A 122 7.77 -6.08 9.15
C MET A 122 8.64 -6.70 10.23
N THR A 123 8.77 -6.08 11.40
CA THR A 123 9.52 -6.65 12.53
C THR A 123 8.99 -8.02 12.97
N LYS A 124 7.68 -8.29 12.83
CA LYS A 124 7.13 -9.63 13.10
C LYS A 124 7.63 -10.69 12.12
N TRP A 125 7.80 -10.32 10.85
CA TRP A 125 8.37 -11.21 9.84
C TRP A 125 9.87 -11.41 10.04
N GLU A 126 10.59 -10.36 10.41
CA GLU A 126 12.01 -10.43 10.74
C GLU A 126 12.26 -11.31 11.95
N ASP A 127 11.48 -11.15 13.03
CA ASP A 127 11.52 -12.00 14.22
C ASP A 127 11.31 -13.48 13.86
N ALA A 128 10.29 -13.78 13.04
CA ALA A 128 9.96 -15.15 12.65
C ALA A 128 10.90 -15.77 11.58
N SER A 129 11.91 -15.05 11.09
CA SER A 129 12.75 -15.49 9.96
C SER A 129 13.65 -16.69 10.28
N ASP A 130 13.89 -16.99 11.56
CA ASP A 130 14.58 -18.20 12.04
C ASP A 130 13.62 -19.40 12.26
N GLY A 131 12.33 -19.20 12.01
CA GLY A 131 11.26 -20.18 12.24
C GLY A 131 10.69 -20.18 13.66
N ILE A 132 11.08 -19.25 14.52
CA ILE A 132 10.63 -19.13 15.91
C ILE A 132 10.01 -17.75 16.13
N ILE A 133 8.75 -17.71 16.54
CA ILE A 133 8.04 -16.45 16.80
C ILE A 133 8.28 -16.01 18.25
N GLY A 134 8.61 -14.73 18.43
CA GLY A 134 8.67 -14.01 19.70
C GLY A 134 10.00 -14.14 20.43
N ASN A 135 11.08 -14.57 19.78
CA ASN A 135 12.40 -14.70 20.41
C ASN A 135 13.33 -13.51 20.13
N SER A 136 13.00 -12.66 19.15
CA SER A 136 13.79 -11.53 18.67
C SER A 136 15.20 -11.89 18.20
N LEU A 137 15.39 -13.12 17.71
CA LEU A 137 16.67 -13.65 17.21
C LEU A 137 16.71 -13.83 15.69
N GLY A 138 15.63 -13.51 14.99
CA GLY A 138 15.60 -13.47 13.54
C GLY A 138 16.51 -12.41 12.92
N VAL A 139 16.55 -12.37 11.60
CA VAL A 139 17.41 -11.49 10.80
C VAL A 139 16.62 -10.40 10.11
N ASN A 140 17.29 -9.26 9.85
CA ASN A 140 16.77 -8.21 9.00
C ASN A 140 16.66 -8.74 7.55
N ILE A 141 15.43 -8.72 7.01
CA ILE A 141 15.13 -9.19 5.66
C ILE A 141 14.66 -8.08 4.72
N LEU A 142 14.04 -7.01 5.23
CA LEU A 142 13.38 -5.98 4.42
C LEU A 142 13.99 -4.58 4.61
N GLY A 143 14.99 -4.43 5.48
CA GLY A 143 15.67 -3.15 5.65
C GLY A 143 14.79 -2.11 6.34
N SER A 144 15.19 -0.84 6.18
CA SER A 144 14.50 0.29 6.77
C SER A 144 13.39 0.79 5.85
N GLY A 145 12.26 1.19 6.46
CA GLY A 145 11.19 1.88 5.76
C GLY A 145 11.35 3.38 5.75
N SER A 146 10.85 4.01 4.69
CA SER A 146 10.64 5.46 4.61
C SER A 146 9.29 5.77 3.99
N GLU A 147 8.78 6.99 4.22
CA GLU A 147 7.53 7.47 3.62
C GLU A 147 7.77 8.41 2.44
N THR A 148 6.81 8.46 1.52
CA THR A 148 6.72 9.47 0.47
C THR A 148 5.28 10.00 0.34
N ALA A 149 5.16 11.21 -0.21
CA ALA A 149 3.89 11.77 -0.70
C ALA A 149 3.79 11.69 -2.24
N ASP A 150 4.84 11.21 -2.91
CA ASP A 150 4.81 10.99 -4.35
C ASP A 150 3.86 9.83 -4.66
N THR A 151 3.13 9.97 -5.77
CA THR A 151 2.24 8.92 -6.25
C THR A 151 3.06 7.70 -6.67
N LEU A 152 2.80 6.57 -6.03
CA LEU A 152 3.34 5.27 -6.43
C LEU A 152 2.36 4.57 -7.37
N VAL A 153 2.91 3.81 -8.31
CA VAL A 153 2.14 3.06 -9.32
C VAL A 153 2.73 1.67 -9.41
N ALA A 154 1.92 0.64 -9.17
CA ALA A 154 2.44 -0.74 -9.26
C ALA A 154 2.86 -1.03 -10.70
N ASP A 155 4.14 -1.29 -10.88
CA ASP A 155 4.67 -1.71 -12.17
C ASP A 155 4.38 -3.20 -12.40
N THR A 156 3.55 -3.48 -13.40
CA THR A 156 3.22 -4.84 -13.84
C THR A 156 3.99 -5.25 -15.09
N THR A 157 4.97 -4.45 -15.51
CA THR A 157 5.75 -4.59 -16.74
C THR A 157 7.24 -4.78 -16.50
N ALA A 158 7.83 -4.11 -15.50
CA ALA A 158 9.23 -4.21 -15.15
C ALA A 158 9.49 -3.92 -13.65
N PRO A 159 10.62 -4.36 -13.08
CA PRO A 159 11.09 -3.81 -11.80
C PRO A 159 11.69 -2.42 -12.00
N ASP A 160 11.55 -1.56 -10.99
CA ASP A 160 12.04 -0.18 -10.96
C ASP A 160 13.12 0.08 -9.89
N GLY A 161 13.57 -0.97 -9.20
CA GLY A 161 14.60 -0.90 -8.15
C GLY A 161 14.06 -0.47 -6.78
N THR A 162 12.74 -0.35 -6.60
CA THR A 162 12.14 0.05 -5.32
C THR A 162 11.20 -1.02 -4.78
N ASN A 163 11.28 -1.30 -3.47
CA ASN A 163 10.26 -2.09 -2.78
C ASN A 163 9.18 -1.15 -2.25
N GLU A 164 8.00 -1.18 -2.87
CA GLU A 164 6.96 -0.19 -2.63
C GLU A 164 5.72 -0.76 -1.95
N VAL A 165 5.11 0.05 -1.10
CA VAL A 165 3.78 -0.20 -0.52
C VAL A 165 2.94 1.06 -0.67
N TYR A 166 1.72 0.94 -1.18
CA TYR A 166 0.79 2.06 -1.22
C TYR A 166 -0.64 1.55 -1.15
N PHE A 167 -1.56 2.46 -0.83
CA PHE A 167 -2.97 2.18 -0.75
C PHE A 167 -3.67 2.87 -1.91
N GLY A 168 -4.26 2.07 -2.79
CA GLY A 168 -4.98 2.55 -3.95
C GLY A 168 -6.19 1.69 -4.27
N ASP A 169 -7.03 2.19 -5.17
CA ASP A 169 -8.15 1.41 -5.68
C ASP A 169 -7.65 0.37 -6.68
N ILE A 170 -8.24 -0.83 -6.62
CA ILE A 170 -7.99 -1.92 -7.57
C ILE A 170 -9.21 -2.01 -8.48
N ALA A 171 -9.00 -2.09 -9.79
CA ALA A 171 -10.07 -2.08 -10.81
C ALA A 171 -11.01 -3.28 -10.68
N GLU A 172 -10.46 -4.39 -10.22
CA GLU A 172 -11.16 -5.64 -10.13
C GLU A 172 -11.95 -5.77 -8.83
N SER A 173 -13.25 -6.03 -8.96
CA SER A 173 -14.15 -6.16 -7.82
C SER A 173 -13.76 -7.32 -6.90
N GLY A 174 -13.81 -7.08 -5.59
CA GLY A 174 -13.53 -8.10 -4.59
C GLY A 174 -12.03 -8.35 -4.34
N VAL A 175 -11.12 -7.78 -5.13
CA VAL A 175 -9.68 -7.78 -4.83
C VAL A 175 -9.39 -6.73 -3.76
N ILE A 176 -8.68 -7.11 -2.70
CA ILE A 176 -8.35 -6.26 -1.55
C ILE A 176 -6.85 -5.98 -1.40
N ALA A 177 -6.01 -6.77 -2.06
CA ALA A 177 -4.58 -6.52 -2.15
C ALA A 177 -4.00 -7.24 -3.36
N VAL A 178 -2.94 -6.66 -3.90
CA VAL A 178 -2.08 -7.29 -4.91
C VAL A 178 -0.65 -7.18 -4.39
N ASN A 179 0.10 -8.27 -4.47
CA ASN A 179 1.54 -8.24 -4.23
C ASN A 179 2.26 -8.60 -5.53
N THR A 180 3.04 -7.67 -6.05
CA THR A 180 3.88 -7.90 -7.23
C THR A 180 5.29 -8.24 -6.78
N ILE A 181 5.87 -9.29 -7.36
CA ILE A 181 7.26 -9.70 -7.10
C ILE A 181 7.98 -9.90 -8.43
N TRP A 182 9.16 -9.31 -8.54
CA TRP A 182 10.11 -9.57 -9.62
C TRP A 182 11.29 -10.38 -9.08
N GLY A 183 11.67 -11.44 -9.77
CA GLY A 183 12.79 -12.27 -9.31
C GLY A 183 13.18 -13.38 -10.27
N ILE A 184 14.22 -14.12 -9.91
CA ILE A 184 14.68 -15.28 -10.66
C ILE A 184 14.14 -16.53 -9.97
N PHE A 185 13.09 -17.12 -10.55
CA PHE A 185 12.39 -18.27 -10.00
C PHE A 185 12.68 -19.57 -10.77
N SER A 186 13.22 -19.44 -11.98
CA SER A 186 13.70 -20.56 -12.80
C SER A 186 15.20 -20.43 -13.11
N GLY A 187 15.91 -21.57 -13.15
CA GLY A 187 17.30 -21.65 -13.60
C GLY A 187 17.39 -21.86 -15.12
N PRO A 188 18.59 -21.80 -15.74
CA PRO A 188 18.73 -22.07 -17.16
C PRO A 188 18.22 -23.50 -17.47
N THR A 189 17.40 -23.63 -18.51
CA THR A 189 17.13 -24.91 -19.19
C THR A 189 18.40 -25.48 -19.78
#